data_AF-A0A7X8IK74-F1
#
_entry.id   AF-A0A7X8IK74-F1
#
_cell.length_a   1.000
_cell.length_b   1.000
_cell.length_c   1.000
_cell.angle_alpha   90.00
_cell.angle_beta   90.00
_cell.angle_gamma   90.00
#
_symmetry.space_group_name_H-M   'P 1'
#
loop_
_entity.id
_entity.type
_entity.pdbx_description
1 polymer ?
#
loop_
_entity_poly.entity_id
_entity_poly.type
_entity_poly.pdbx_seq_one_letter_code
_entity_poly.pdbx_strand_id
1 'polypeptide(L)'
;MKYTLDDGSTIDLNRVKFVSKIWDSSGENMMLNPYKVGFTLRVKGKDDVEIAVPYQFSEWGQAKIKIKQKRAELVDKIRQCNPRFVDESS
;
A
#
# COMPACT_ATOMS: atom_id res chain seq x y z
N MET A 1 15.70 2.77 6.66
CA MET A 1 15.90 1.94 5.47
C MET A 1 15.06 2.49 4.33
N LYS A 2 15.61 2.47 3.12
CA LYS A 2 14.89 2.82 1.88
C LYS A 2 14.32 1.55 1.27
N TYR A 3 13.03 1.53 0.95
CA TYR A 3 12.33 0.43 0.30
C TYR A 3 11.94 0.88 -1.10
N THR A 4 12.34 0.11 -2.10
CA THR A 4 11.95 0.37 -3.49
C THR A 4 10.68 -0.40 -3.79
N LEU A 5 9.65 0.31 -4.23
CA LEU A 5 8.42 -0.29 -4.74
C LEU A 5 8.64 -0.91 -6.13
N ASP A 6 7.70 -1.76 -6.55
CA ASP A 6 7.65 -2.31 -7.92
C ASP A 6 7.65 -1.22 -9.00
N ASP A 7 7.13 -0.05 -8.69
CA ASP A 7 7.11 1.10 -9.60
C ASP A 7 8.48 1.83 -9.70
N GLY A 8 9.51 1.33 -9.00
CA GLY A 8 10.83 1.98 -8.90
C GLY A 8 10.89 3.12 -7.89
N SER A 9 9.74 3.57 -7.38
CA SER A 9 9.63 4.59 -6.34
C SER A 9 10.28 4.15 -5.03
N THR A 10 11.15 5.00 -4.45
CA THR A 10 11.87 4.70 -3.20
C THR A 10 11.27 5.43 -1.99
N ILE A 11 10.88 4.65 -0.98
CA ILE A 11 10.24 5.12 0.25
C ILE A 11 11.18 4.95 1.44
N ASP A 12 11.34 6.00 2.25
CA ASP A 12 12.04 5.87 3.53
C ASP A 12 11.09 5.33 4.60
N LEU A 13 11.22 4.05 4.94
CA LEU A 13 10.36 3.37 5.92
C LEU A 13 10.44 4.02 7.32
N ASN A 14 11.58 4.62 7.65
CA ASN A 14 11.77 5.32 8.93
C ASN A 14 10.95 6.62 9.03
N ARG A 15 10.52 7.17 7.89
CA ARG A 15 9.69 8.37 7.82
C ARG A 15 8.21 8.05 7.60
N VAL A 16 7.86 6.78 7.42
CA VAL A 16 6.46 6.38 7.32
C VAL A 16 5.78 6.68 8.64
N LYS A 17 4.76 7.53 8.58
CA LYS A 17 3.94 7.91 9.72
C LYS A 17 2.66 7.11 9.80
N PHE A 18 2.11 6.75 8.65
CA PHE A 18 0.78 6.21 8.57
C PHE A 18 0.63 5.29 7.36
N VAL A 19 -0.13 4.22 7.54
CA VAL A 19 -0.47 3.24 6.51
C VAL A 19 -1.98 3.10 6.50
N SER A 20 -2.62 3.52 5.42
CA SER A 20 -4.08 3.41 5.27
C SER A 20 -4.55 1.95 5.34
N LYS A 21 -5.85 1.79 5.63
CA LYS A 21 -6.57 0.54 5.41
C LYS A 21 -6.53 0.18 3.92
N ILE A 22 -6.64 -1.11 3.62
CA ILE A 22 -6.74 -1.59 2.25
C ILE A 22 -8.05 -1.06 1.68
N TRP A 23 -7.96 -0.31 0.61
CA TRP A 23 -9.09 0.19 -0.14
C TRP A 23 -9.22 -0.57 -1.45
N ASP A 24 -10.46 -0.66 -1.92
CA ASP A 24 -10.84 -1.29 -3.17
C ASP A 24 -11.54 -0.21 -4.00
N SER A 25 -11.00 0.08 -5.17
CA SER A 25 -11.62 0.97 -6.12
C SER A 25 -12.06 0.15 -7.31
N SER A 26 -13.34 -0.20 -7.27
CA SER A 26 -14.10 -0.69 -8.41
C SER A 26 -14.58 0.55 -9.17
N GLY A 27 -13.80 1.00 -10.15
CA GLY A 27 -13.95 2.32 -10.75
C GLY A 27 -15.10 2.38 -11.77
N GLU A 28 -16.03 3.32 -11.57
CA GLU A 28 -16.95 3.83 -12.60
C GLU A 28 -16.25 4.55 -13.77
N ASN A 29 -14.91 4.71 -13.74
CA ASN A 29 -14.16 5.39 -14.79
C ASN A 29 -13.45 4.36 -15.71
N MET A 30 -14.11 4.07 -16.83
CA MET A 30 -14.06 2.84 -17.62
C MET A 30 -12.85 2.63 -18.56
N MET A 31 -11.84 3.49 -18.61
CA MET A 31 -10.99 3.50 -19.82
C MET A 31 -9.76 2.58 -19.82
N LEU A 32 -9.16 2.18 -18.68
CA LEU A 32 -7.87 1.45 -18.72
C LEU A 32 -7.64 0.34 -17.68
N ASN A 33 -8.33 0.31 -16.53
CA ASN A 33 -8.30 -0.84 -15.60
C ASN A 33 -9.45 -0.71 -14.59
N PRO A 34 -10.54 -1.49 -14.73
CA PRO A 34 -11.79 -1.25 -13.99
C PRO A 34 -11.67 -1.53 -12.48
N TYR A 35 -10.68 -2.31 -12.06
CA TYR A 35 -10.55 -2.71 -10.68
C TYR A 35 -9.11 -2.59 -10.16
N LYS A 36 -8.95 -1.89 -9.05
CA LYS A 36 -7.67 -1.75 -8.35
C LYS A 36 -7.87 -1.90 -6.83
N VAL A 37 -6.98 -2.64 -6.21
CA VAL A 37 -6.96 -2.83 -4.75
C VAL A 37 -5.60 -2.39 -4.25
N GLY A 38 -5.58 -1.62 -3.16
CA GLY A 38 -4.37 -0.99 -2.70
C GLY A 38 -4.45 -0.40 -1.31
N PHE A 39 -3.37 0.24 -0.89
CA PHE A 39 -3.30 1.04 0.32
C PHE A 39 -2.33 2.20 0.10
N THR A 40 -2.40 3.20 0.97
CA THR A 40 -1.59 4.41 0.86
C THR A 40 -0.64 4.51 2.05
N LEU A 41 0.60 4.89 1.79
CA LEU A 41 1.62 5.16 2.80
C LEU A 41 1.86 6.65 2.88
N ARG A 42 1.65 7.23 4.06
CA ARG A 42 1.95 8.64 4.32
C ARG A 42 3.33 8.76 4.95
N VAL A 43 4.22 9.44 4.25
CA VAL A 43 5.62 9.61 4.63
C VAL A 43 5.86 11.05 5.06
N LYS A 44 6.49 11.26 6.22
CA LYS A 44 6.79 12.62 6.71
C LYS A 44 7.71 13.36 5.74
N GLY A 45 7.22 14.46 5.17
CA GLY A 45 7.99 15.32 4.28
C GLY A 45 8.16 14.78 2.86
N LYS A 46 7.29 13.86 2.43
CA LYS A 46 7.13 13.40 1.05
C LYS A 46 5.64 13.25 0.74
N ASP A 47 5.31 13.16 -0.54
CA ASP A 47 3.97 12.81 -1.01
C ASP A 47 3.51 11.44 -0.53
N ASP A 48 2.18 11.30 -0.44
CA ASP A 48 1.51 10.05 -0.14
C ASP A 48 1.82 9.02 -1.23
N VAL A 49 2.31 7.85 -0.84
CA VAL A 49 2.70 6.80 -1.78
C VAL A 49 1.57 5.77 -1.88
N GLU A 50 0.97 5.67 -3.05
CA GLU A 50 -0.07 4.67 -3.35
C GLU A 50 0.58 3.34 -3.79
N ILE A 51 0.19 2.25 -3.13
CA ILE A 51 0.54 0.89 -3.53
C ILE A 51 -0.75 0.18 -3.88
N ALA A 52 -1.03 0.12 -5.17
CA ALA A 52 -2.19 -0.56 -5.71
C ALA A 52 -1.74 -1.59 -6.76
N VAL A 53 -2.50 -2.68 -6.87
CA VAL A 53 -2.40 -3.61 -8.00
C VAL A 53 -3.72 -3.59 -8.76
N PRO A 54 -3.66 -3.47 -10.09
CA PRO A 54 -4.82 -3.73 -10.92
C PRO A 54 -5.16 -5.22 -10.85
N TYR A 55 -6.44 -5.54 -10.96
CA TYR A 55 -6.90 -6.93 -10.98
C TYR A 55 -8.08 -7.11 -11.94
N GLN A 56 -8.24 -8.32 -12.46
CA GLN A 56 -9.48 -8.72 -13.12
C GLN A 56 -10.49 -9.18 -12.08
N PHE A 57 -11.79 -8.95 -12.30
CA PHE A 57 -12.85 -9.30 -11.36
C PHE A 57 -12.74 -10.74 -10.82
N SER A 58 -12.45 -11.71 -11.71
CA SER A 58 -12.27 -13.12 -11.37
C SER A 58 -11.08 -13.41 -10.45
N GLU A 59 -10.13 -12.49 -10.33
CA GLU A 59 -8.90 -12.59 -9.54
C GLU A 59 -8.92 -11.72 -8.28
N TRP A 60 -10.04 -11.06 -7.98
CA TRP A 60 -10.16 -10.13 -6.84
C TRP A 60 -9.70 -10.75 -5.51
N GLY A 61 -10.11 -11.99 -5.23
CA GLY A 61 -9.71 -12.71 -4.02
C GLY A 61 -8.19 -12.85 -3.91
N GLN A 62 -7.52 -13.21 -5.01
CA GLN A 62 -6.06 -13.33 -5.05
C GLN A 62 -5.37 -11.97 -4.92
N ALA A 63 -5.87 -10.95 -5.63
CA ALA A 63 -5.33 -9.60 -5.57
C ALA A 63 -5.41 -9.00 -4.14
N LYS A 64 -6.54 -9.21 -3.47
CA LYS A 64 -6.75 -8.79 -2.08
C LYS A 64 -5.83 -9.51 -1.11
N ILE A 65 -5.64 -10.82 -1.26
CA ILE A 65 -4.68 -11.59 -0.44
C ILE A 65 -3.26 -11.06 -0.66
N LYS A 66 -2.86 -10.84 -1.92
CA LYS A 66 -1.54 -10.33 -2.29
C LYS A 66 -1.28 -8.95 -1.68
N ILE A 67 -2.23 -8.02 -1.76
CA ILE A 67 -2.12 -6.70 -1.12
C ILE A 67 -2.10 -6.80 0.39
N LYS A 68 -2.92 -7.67 0.99
CA LYS A 68 -2.92 -7.87 2.44
C LYS A 68 -1.57 -8.38 2.94
N GLN A 69 -0.99 -9.36 2.25
CA GLN A 69 0.36 -9.86 2.55
C GLN A 69 1.41 -8.76 2.36
N LYS A 70 1.37 -8.03 1.25
CA LYS A 70 2.32 -6.93 0.97
C LYS A 70 2.23 -5.82 2.03
N ARG A 71 1.02 -5.46 2.45
CA ARG A 71 0.78 -4.50 3.54
C ARG A 71 1.35 -5.01 4.86
N ALA A 72 1.07 -6.26 5.22
CA ALA A 72 1.56 -6.86 6.46
C ALA A 72 3.10 -6.89 6.49
N GLU A 73 3.74 -7.31 5.40
CA GLU A 73 5.20 -7.31 5.27
C GLU A 73 5.77 -5.89 5.39
N LEU A 74 5.18 -4.91 4.70
CA LEU A 74 5.60 -3.51 4.78
C LEU A 74 5.46 -2.95 6.20
N VAL A 75 4.31 -3.17 6.83
CA VAL A 75 4.06 -2.72 8.21
C VAL A 75 5.06 -3.36 9.18
N ASP A 76 5.35 -4.65 9.02
CA ASP A 76 6.35 -5.34 9.84
C ASP A 76 7.74 -4.71 9.67
N LYS A 77 8.20 -4.50 8.43
CA LYS A 77 9.47 -3.80 8.14
C LYS A 77 9.49 -2.37 8.68
N ILE A 78 8.36 -1.65 8.60
CA ILE A 78 8.23 -0.30 9.15
C ILE A 78 8.33 -0.36 10.67
N ARG A 79 7.68 -1.30 11.36
CA ARG A 79 7.78 -1.44 12.83
C ARG A 79 9.19 -1.77 13.28
N GLN A 80 9.90 -2.63 12.55
CA GLN A 80 11.31 -2.93 12.81
C GLN A 80 12.22 -1.69 12.63
N CYS A 81 11.94 -0.84 11.63
CA CYS A 81 12.71 0.37 11.37
C CYS A 81 12.31 1.59 12.19
N ASN A 82 11.03 1.70 12.56
CA ASN A 82 10.40 2.84 13.20
C ASN A 82 9.50 2.36 14.34
N PRO A 83 10.03 2.19 15.56
CA PRO A 83 9.25 1.76 16.71
C PRO A 83 8.19 2.80 17.16
N ARG A 84 8.22 4.02 16.61
CA ARG A 84 7.21 5.07 16.85
C ARG A 84 6.06 5.03 15.85
N PHE A 85 6.08 4.11 14.88
CA PHE A 85 4.99 3.92 13.94
C PHE A 85 3.77 3.35 14.68
N VAL A 86 2.61 3.98 14.48
CA VAL A 86 1.32 3.53 15.01
C VAL A 86 0.43 3.19 13.82
N ASP A 87 0.02 1.92 13.73
CA ASP A 87 -0.96 1.46 12.74
C ASP A 87 -2.36 1.84 13.22
N GLU A 88 -2.94 2.89 12.65
CA GLU A 88 -4.33 3.27 12.91
C GLU A 88 -5.27 2.43 12.03
N SER A 89 -5.21 1.10 12.22
CA SER A 89 -6.23 0.18 11.67
C SER A 89 -7.21 -0.32 12.71
N SER A 90 -6.99 -0.03 14.00
CA SER A 90 -7.90 -0.34 15.11
C SER A 90 -9.26 0.34 14.97
#